data_AF-A0A1K1NH14-F1
#
_entry.id   AF-A0A1K1NH14-F1
#
_cell.length_a   1.000
_cell.length_b   1.000
_cell.length_c   1.000
_cell.angle_alpha   90.00
_cell.angle_beta   90.00
_cell.angle_gamma   90.00
#
_symmetry.space_group_name_H-M   'P 1'
#
loop_
_entity.id
_entity.type
_entity.pdbx_description
1 polymer ?
#
loop_
_entity_poly.entity_id
_entity_poly.type
_entity_poly.pdbx_seq_one_letter_code
_entity_poly.pdbx_strand_id
1 'polypeptide(L)'
;MSKKTKDGVKQSIQELAMGNFRSYPEEFNEVSGEIKEHVQSLANGYWDSRDDKEIQHDEHLGIRLEDYQAWTLEAFETFVKHEHMVN
;
A
#
# COMPACT_ATOMS: atom_id res chain seq x y z
N MET A 1 10.74 4.86 10.69
CA MET A 1 9.66 5.53 11.42
C MET A 1 9.06 4.59 12.46
N SER A 2 8.47 5.09 13.54
CA SER A 2 7.96 4.24 14.62
C SER A 2 6.63 3.61 14.20
N LYS A 3 6.58 2.29 13.99
CA LYS A 3 5.34 1.54 13.70
C LYS A 3 4.32 1.54 14.85
N LYS A 4 4.55 2.31 15.92
CA LYS A 4 3.69 2.37 17.11
C LYS A 4 2.47 3.29 16.96
N THR A 5 2.33 3.95 15.81
CA THR A 5 1.21 4.86 15.53
C THR A 5 0.57 4.49 14.19
N LYS A 6 -0.70 4.85 14.02
CA LYS A 6 -1.42 4.64 12.75
C LYS A 6 -0.67 5.25 11.56
N ASP A 7 -0.13 6.47 11.72
CA ASP A 7 0.67 7.13 10.69
C ASP A 7 1.98 6.39 10.38
N GLY A 8 2.64 5.82 11.39
CA GLY A 8 3.86 5.04 11.20
C GLY A 8 3.61 3.71 10.46
N VAL A 9 2.47 3.06 10.73
CA VAL A 9 2.04 1.87 9.98
C VAL A 9 1.68 2.28 8.55
N LYS A 10 0.86 3.33 8.36
CA LYS A 10 0.51 3.89 7.06
C LYS A 10 1.73 4.11 6.18
N GLN A 11 2.73 4.84 6.69
CA GLN A 11 3.94 5.11 5.92
C GLN A 11 4.70 3.82 5.57
N SER A 12 4.77 2.85 6.50
CA SER A 12 5.44 1.57 6.22
C SER A 12 4.78 0.82 5.07
N ILE A 13 3.43 0.82 5.01
CA ILE A 13 2.67 0.21 3.92
C ILE A 13 2.89 0.95 2.61
N GLN A 14 2.90 2.29 2.64
CA GLN A 14 3.16 3.10 1.45
C GLN A 14 4.58 2.90 0.90
N GLU A 15 5.59 2.79 1.76
CA GLU A 15 6.96 2.49 1.36
C GLU A 15 7.08 1.10 0.72
N LEU A 16 6.38 0.10 1.28
CA LEU A 16 6.35 -1.26 0.73
C LEU A 16 5.65 -1.31 -0.64
N ALA A 17 4.51 -0.64 -0.77
CA ALA A 17 3.78 -0.50 -2.03
C ALA A 17 4.63 0.18 -3.11
N MET A 18 5.25 1.31 -2.77
CA MET A 18 6.17 2.03 -3.65
C MET A 18 7.33 1.17 -4.14
N GLY A 19 7.88 0.30 -3.27
CA GLY A 19 8.91 -0.65 -3.65
C GLY A 19 8.43 -1.65 -4.71
N ASN A 20 7.19 -2.16 -4.56
CA ASN A 20 6.58 -3.07 -5.53
C ASN A 20 6.35 -2.38 -6.89
N PHE A 21 5.76 -1.18 -6.89
CA PHE A 21 5.48 -0.46 -8.15
C PHE A 21 6.76 -0.13 -8.93
N ARG A 22 7.83 0.26 -8.24
CA ARG A 22 9.14 0.51 -8.86
C ARG A 22 9.84 -0.73 -9.36
N SER A 23 9.50 -1.90 -8.83
CA SER A 23 10.08 -3.18 -9.26
C SER A 23 9.43 -3.71 -10.54
N TYR A 24 8.20 -3.29 -10.82
CA TYR A 24 7.40 -3.71 -11.99
C TYR A 24 6.72 -2.50 -12.67
N PRO A 25 7.45 -1.45 -13.07
CA PRO A 25 6.85 -0.21 -13.56
C PRO A 25 5.94 -0.41 -14.77
N GLU A 26 6.24 -1.38 -15.64
CA GLU A 26 5.40 -1.78 -16.77
C GLU A 26 4.00 -2.29 -16.37
N GLU A 27 3.86 -2.86 -15.18
CA GLU A 27 2.57 -3.34 -14.66
C GLU A 27 1.73 -2.23 -14.01
N PHE A 28 2.35 -1.10 -13.67
CA PHE A 28 1.74 -0.01 -12.90
C PHE A 28 1.79 1.36 -13.57
N ASN A 29 2.26 1.42 -14.83
CA ASN A 29 2.49 2.68 -15.54
C ASN A 29 1.22 3.40 -16.03
N GLU A 30 0.04 2.76 -15.99
CA GLU A 30 -1.22 3.37 -16.41
C GLU A 30 -2.30 3.24 -15.33
N VAL A 31 -3.25 4.16 -15.30
CA VAL A 31 -4.43 4.04 -14.42
C VAL A 31 -5.53 3.29 -15.17
N SER A 32 -5.58 1.98 -15.00
CA SER A 32 -6.67 1.14 -15.51
C SER A 32 -7.50 0.53 -14.37
N GLY A 33 -8.68 0.01 -14.69
CA GLY A 33 -9.49 -0.77 -13.72
C GLY A 33 -8.75 -2.01 -13.23
N GLU A 34 -8.07 -2.71 -14.13
CA GLU A 34 -7.26 -3.91 -13.85
C GLU A 34 -6.11 -3.59 -12.89
N ILE A 35 -5.44 -2.45 -13.06
CA ILE A 35 -4.34 -2.04 -12.18
C ILE A 35 -4.85 -1.68 -10.78
N LYS A 36 -6.05 -1.10 -10.67
CA LYS A 36 -6.69 -0.91 -9.35
C LYS A 36 -6.98 -2.25 -8.67
N GLU A 37 -7.43 -3.26 -9.41
CA GLU A 37 -7.62 -4.61 -8.86
C GLU A 37 -6.29 -5.24 -8.40
N HIS A 38 -5.21 -5.07 -9.16
CA HIS A 38 -3.87 -5.49 -8.75
C HIS A 38 -3.40 -4.78 -7.48
N VAL A 39 -3.61 -3.47 -7.38
CA VAL A 39 -3.28 -2.69 -6.17
C VAL A 39 -4.06 -3.17 -4.95
N GLN A 40 -5.34 -3.51 -5.12
CA GLN A 40 -6.17 -4.09 -4.06
C GLN A 40 -5.70 -5.50 -3.67
N SER A 41 -5.36 -6.34 -4.66
CA SER A 41 -4.81 -7.68 -4.42
C SER A 41 -3.49 -7.62 -3.66
N LEU A 42 -2.62 -6.66 -4.00
CA LEU A 42 -1.36 -6.40 -3.30
C LEU A 42 -1.60 -6.00 -1.84
N ALA A 43 -2.55 -5.09 -1.60
CA ALA A 43 -2.92 -4.68 -0.24
C ALA A 43 -3.46 -5.86 0.60
N ASN A 44 -4.29 -6.72 0.00
CA ASN A 44 -4.75 -7.94 0.65
C ASN A 44 -3.58 -8.87 0.98
N GLY A 45 -2.61 -9.03 0.07
CA GLY A 45 -1.41 -9.82 0.33
C GLY A 45 -0.58 -9.30 1.50
N TYR A 46 -0.48 -7.97 1.69
CA TYR A 46 0.16 -7.41 2.87
C TYR A 46 -0.58 -7.76 4.16
N TRP A 47 -1.92 -7.66 4.15
CA TRP A 47 -2.74 -8.01 5.30
C TRP A 47 -2.66 -9.50 5.63
N ASP A 48 -2.79 -10.37 4.63
CA ASP A 48 -2.73 -11.82 4.78
C ASP A 48 -1.36 -12.32 5.27
N SER A 49 -0.30 -11.51 5.08
CA SER A 49 1.05 -11.80 5.58
C SER A 49 1.28 -11.43 7.05
N ARG A 50 0.35 -10.70 7.67
CA ARG A 50 0.45 -10.27 9.08
C ARG A 50 0.27 -11.46 10.01
N ASP A 51 1.11 -11.56 11.03
CA ASP A 51 0.88 -12.53 12.11
C ASP A 51 -0.20 -12.07 13.12
N ASP A 52 -0.65 -12.97 14.00
CA ASP A 52 -1.71 -12.67 14.98
C ASP A 52 -1.37 -11.46 15.89
N LYS A 53 -0.10 -11.29 16.27
CA LYS A 53 0.32 -10.18 17.15
C LYS A 53 0.33 -8.87 16.39
N GLU A 54 0.73 -8.94 15.12
CA GLU A 54 0.71 -7.84 14.17
C GLU A 54 -0.72 -7.38 13.88
N ILE A 55 -1.67 -8.30 13.70
CA ILE A 55 -3.09 -7.96 13.56
C ILE A 55 -3.62 -7.31 14.84
N GLN A 56 -3.36 -7.90 16.02
CA GLN A 56 -3.81 -7.31 17.30
C GLN A 56 -3.26 -5.90 17.54
N HIS A 57 -2.00 -5.67 17.17
CA HIS A 57 -1.39 -4.35 17.25
C HIS A 57 -2.12 -3.34 16.34
N ASP A 58 -2.42 -3.72 15.11
CA ASP A 58 -3.12 -2.87 14.15
C ASP A 58 -4.56 -2.58 14.59
N GLU A 59 -5.28 -3.59 15.08
CA GLU A 59 -6.61 -3.41 15.64
C GLU A 59 -6.61 -2.46 16.84
N HIS A 60 -5.60 -2.53 17.71
CA HIS A 60 -5.44 -1.59 18.83
C HIS A 60 -5.24 -0.14 18.36
N LEU A 61 -4.63 0.04 17.18
CA LEU A 61 -4.48 1.35 16.54
C LEU A 61 -5.70 1.76 15.69
N GLY A 62 -6.75 0.95 15.65
CA GLY A 62 -7.92 1.20 14.80
C GLY A 62 -7.61 1.07 13.31
N ILE A 63 -6.73 0.14 12.95
CA ILE A 63 -6.32 -0.17 11.58
C ILE A 63 -6.99 -1.47 11.16
N ARG A 64 -7.52 -1.48 9.94
CA ARG A 64 -8.17 -2.64 9.31
C ARG A 64 -7.66 -2.85 7.89
N LEU A 65 -8.11 -3.93 7.26
CA LEU A 65 -7.80 -4.21 5.85
C LEU A 65 -8.14 -3.03 4.93
N GLU A 66 -9.26 -2.34 5.18
CA GLU A 66 -9.67 -1.20 4.36
C GLU A 66 -8.68 -0.03 4.43
N ASP A 67 -7.99 0.14 5.58
CA ASP A 67 -6.91 1.11 5.70
C ASP A 67 -5.70 0.71 4.84
N TYR A 68 -5.33 -0.57 4.83
CA TYR A 68 -4.25 -1.10 4.00
C TYR A 68 -4.54 -0.88 2.50
N GLN A 69 -5.77 -1.17 2.09
CA GLN A 69 -6.27 -0.95 0.74
C GLN A 69 -6.21 0.53 0.35
N ALA A 70 -6.70 1.42 1.22
CA ALA A 70 -6.67 2.86 0.99
C ALA A 70 -5.23 3.38 0.89
N TRP A 71 -4.34 2.99 1.81
CA TRP A 71 -2.96 3.48 1.84
C TRP A 71 -2.13 2.97 0.66
N THR A 72 -2.37 1.74 0.22
CA THR A 72 -1.72 1.19 -0.98
C THR A 72 -2.20 1.92 -2.24
N LEU A 73 -3.49 2.25 -2.32
CA LEU A 73 -4.03 3.07 -3.41
C LEU A 73 -3.45 4.50 -3.40
N GLU A 74 -3.35 5.14 -2.24
CA GLU A 74 -2.70 6.46 -2.12
C GLU A 74 -1.24 6.44 -2.60
N ALA A 75 -0.49 5.37 -2.30
CA ALA A 75 0.86 5.18 -2.80
C ALA A 75 0.89 5.03 -4.32
N PHE A 76 -0.04 4.26 -4.89
CA PHE A 76 -0.15 4.08 -6.34
C PHE A 76 -0.47 5.41 -7.05
N GLU A 77 -1.44 6.18 -6.55
CA GLU A 77 -1.75 7.50 -7.10
C GLU A 77 -0.55 8.45 -7.04
N THR A 78 0.27 8.35 -5.98
CA THR A 78 1.50 9.13 -5.84
C THR A 78 2.56 8.67 -6.85
N PHE A 79 2.72 7.36 -7.04
CA PHE A 79 3.62 6.78 -8.04
C PHE A 79 3.27 7.24 -9.46
N VAL A 80 2.01 7.07 -9.88
CA VAL A 80 1.56 7.47 -11.22
C VAL A 80 1.73 8.97 -11.44
N LYS A 81 1.38 9.80 -10.46
CA LYS A 81 1.61 11.26 -10.55
C LYS A 81 3.08 11.59 -10.77
N HIS A 82 3.98 10.89 -10.06
CA HIS A 82 5.42 11.07 -10.24
C HIS A 82 5.88 10.64 -11.64
N GLU A 83 5.52 9.44 -12.09
CA GLU A 83 5.91 8.94 -13.41
C GLU A 83 5.35 9.79 -14.56
N HIS A 84 4.13 10.32 -14.42
CA HIS A 84 3.52 11.25 -15.38
C HIS A 84 4.14 12.66 -15.37
N MET A 85 4.84 13.06 -14.30
CA MET A 85 5.55 14.34 -14.22
C MET A 85 7.01 14.24 -14.68
N VAL A 86 7.58 13.03 -14.70
CA VAL A 86 8.98 12.78 -15.06
C VAL A 86 9.13 12.34 -16.52
N ASN A 87 8.04 11.87 -17.16
CA ASN A 87 7.93 11.62 -18.60
C ASN A 87 7.36 12.82 -19.37
#